data_AF-A0A5C6M015-F1
#
_entry.id   AF-A0A5C6M015-F1
#
_cell.length_a   1.000
_cell.length_b   1.000
_cell.length_c   1.000
_cell.angle_alpha   90.00
_cell.angle_beta   90.00
_cell.angle_gamma   90.00
#
_symmetry.space_group_name_H-M   'P 1'
#
loop_
_entity.id
_entity.type
_entity.pdbx_description
1 polymer ?
#
loop_
_entity_poly.entity_id
_entity_poly.type
_entity_poly.pdbx_seq_one_letter_code
_entity_poly.pdbx_strand_id
1 'polypeptide(L)'
;MLAKRVQARRSEIRITYDDAWDQLFRNPDPAVLDRAKARYAEHFASFVTATTAADTLLLVVYLPSTEPGTDKHISETANRRFYRELTHQHNVPFFDLTDALRQYDWRDMTLLPQDGHLSRFGNRIVARELNQILQRYAQVRTSAKMLREDQVYGDLNPNLDEVAMPDRYQPHRLITNRQGFRNINSLLLGSSRQRILAIGDSFTYGLHIDNHETWPAILESQQSEREIVNAGIPGYTITHELDLFVNRAQLIAPDITILQVLDNDLLGVHLNE
;
A
#
# COMPACT_ATOMS: atom_id res chain seq x y z
N MET A 1 13.86 -4.08 -48.10
CA MET A 1 14.64 -5.32 -48.34
C MET A 1 15.66 -5.39 -47.22
N LEU A 2 15.68 -6.32 -46.26
CA LEU A 2 15.60 -7.79 -46.24
C LEU A 2 14.78 -8.22 -44.99
N ALA A 3 13.74 -9.05 -45.12
CA ALA A 3 13.74 -10.51 -44.91
C ALA A 3 14.10 -10.94 -43.45
N LYS A 4 13.14 -11.10 -42.53
CA LYS A 4 12.28 -12.28 -42.21
C LYS A 4 13.02 -13.58 -41.80
N ARG A 5 12.51 -14.16 -40.68
CA ARG A 5 12.62 -15.53 -40.11
C ARG A 5 13.75 -15.70 -39.08
N VAL A 6 13.57 -16.28 -37.89
CA VAL A 6 12.65 -17.29 -37.30
C VAL A 6 12.48 -16.88 -35.82
N GLN A 7 11.31 -16.90 -35.17
CA GLN A 7 10.87 -18.05 -34.35
C GLN A 7 9.45 -17.78 -33.83
N ALA A 8 8.61 -18.81 -33.90
CA ALA A 8 7.22 -18.80 -33.48
C ALA A 8 7.07 -18.31 -32.04
N ARG A 9 6.41 -17.16 -31.83
CA ARG A 9 5.89 -16.80 -30.51
C ARG A 9 4.61 -17.59 -30.30
N ARG A 10 4.59 -18.41 -29.26
CA ARG A 10 3.36 -18.86 -28.63
C ARG A 10 2.51 -17.61 -28.39
N SER A 11 1.25 -17.64 -28.80
CA SER A 11 0.25 -16.68 -28.34
C SER A 11 0.07 -16.91 -26.85
N GLU A 12 0.89 -16.26 -26.03
CA GLU A 12 0.65 -16.15 -24.59
C GLU A 12 -0.66 -15.39 -24.44
N ILE A 13 -1.70 -16.12 -24.03
CA ILE A 13 -2.95 -15.52 -23.59
C ILE A 13 -2.59 -14.73 -22.33
N ARG A 14 -2.48 -13.41 -22.44
CA ARG A 14 -2.41 -12.54 -21.26
C ARG A 14 -3.74 -12.67 -20.54
N ILE A 15 -3.72 -13.21 -19.33
CA ILE A 15 -4.87 -13.26 -18.43
C ILE A 15 -5.28 -11.81 -18.16
N THR A 16 -6.56 -11.47 -18.31
CA THR A 16 -7.05 -10.13 -17.98
C THR A 16 -7.16 -9.97 -16.46
N TYR A 17 -7.26 -8.72 -15.97
CA TYR A 17 -7.48 -8.45 -14.55
C TYR A 17 -8.74 -9.16 -14.03
N ASP A 18 -9.83 -9.12 -14.81
CA ASP A 18 -11.10 -9.78 -14.46
C ASP A 18 -10.96 -11.31 -14.45
N ASP A 19 -10.25 -11.89 -15.43
CA ASP A 19 -10.00 -13.34 -15.47
C ASP A 19 -9.18 -13.80 -14.26
N ALA A 20 -8.17 -13.02 -13.85
CA ALA A 20 -7.32 -13.32 -12.71
C ALA A 20 -8.03 -13.09 -11.37
N TRP A 21 -8.88 -12.05 -11.29
CA TRP A 21 -9.76 -11.83 -10.14
C TRP A 21 -10.71 -13.01 -9.96
N ASP A 22 -11.31 -13.48 -11.04
CA ASP A 22 -12.21 -14.63 -11.01
C ASP A 22 -11.49 -15.91 -10.58
N GLN A 23 -10.28 -16.17 -11.11
CA GLN A 23 -9.46 -17.35 -10.75
C GLN A 23 -8.93 -17.35 -9.32
N LEU A 24 -8.87 -16.20 -8.66
CA LEU A 24 -8.37 -16.09 -7.28
C LEU A 24 -9.49 -15.99 -6.25
N PHE A 25 -10.60 -15.33 -6.61
CA PHE A 25 -11.59 -14.91 -5.61
C PHE A 25 -13.01 -15.38 -5.90
N ARG A 26 -13.49 -15.34 -7.17
CA ARG A 26 -14.88 -15.73 -7.50
C ARG A 26 -15.04 -17.24 -7.65
N ASN A 27 -14.15 -17.87 -8.41
CA ASN A 27 -14.08 -19.30 -8.69
C ASN A 27 -12.62 -19.76 -8.53
N PRO A 28 -12.12 -19.83 -7.29
CA PRO A 28 -10.69 -20.01 -7.05
C PRO A 28 -10.18 -21.34 -7.62
N ASP A 29 -9.14 -21.28 -8.46
CA ASP A 29 -8.30 -22.44 -8.75
C ASP A 29 -7.32 -22.60 -7.57
N PRO A 30 -7.42 -23.69 -6.77
CA PRO A 30 -6.58 -23.87 -5.59
C PRO A 30 -5.08 -23.82 -5.92
N ALA A 31 -4.67 -24.35 -7.07
CA ALA A 31 -3.26 -24.39 -7.44
C ALA A 31 -2.74 -22.99 -7.81
N VAL A 32 -3.57 -22.15 -8.43
CA VAL A 32 -3.23 -20.75 -8.73
C VAL A 32 -3.12 -19.94 -7.44
N LEU A 33 -4.13 -20.06 -6.57
CA LEU A 33 -4.17 -19.36 -5.29
C LEU A 33 -3.00 -19.75 -4.37
N ASP A 34 -2.68 -21.05 -4.27
CA ASP A 34 -1.58 -21.53 -3.44
C ASP A 34 -0.22 -21.03 -3.95
N ARG A 35 -0.02 -20.97 -5.28
CA ARG A 35 1.19 -20.39 -5.86
C ARG A 35 1.31 -18.89 -5.56
N ALA A 36 0.24 -18.12 -5.73
CA ALA A 36 0.23 -16.70 -5.42
C ALA A 36 0.54 -16.43 -3.95
N LYS A 37 -0.07 -17.20 -3.03
CA LYS A 37 0.20 -17.13 -1.59
C LYS A 37 1.64 -17.49 -1.24
N ALA A 38 2.19 -18.56 -1.83
CA ALA A 38 3.56 -18.99 -1.56
C ALA A 38 4.58 -17.93 -1.98
N ARG A 39 4.38 -17.31 -3.15
CA ARG A 39 5.24 -16.23 -3.65
C ARG A 39 5.13 -14.97 -2.80
N TYR A 40 3.92 -14.57 -2.46
CA TYR A 40 3.71 -13.45 -1.55
C TYR A 40 4.44 -13.69 -0.22
N ALA A 41 4.34 -14.90 0.34
CA ALA A 41 5.00 -15.28 1.59
C ALA A 41 6.54 -15.19 1.50
N GLU A 42 7.15 -15.56 0.36
CA GLU A 42 8.59 -15.42 0.13
C GLU A 42 9.04 -13.94 0.15
N HIS A 43 8.32 -13.08 -0.56
CA HIS A 43 8.61 -11.64 -0.55
C HIS A 43 8.33 -11.01 0.82
N PHE A 44 7.28 -11.45 1.51
CA PHE A 44 6.98 -11.01 2.87
C PHE A 44 8.09 -11.39 3.86
N ALA A 45 8.61 -12.62 3.80
CA ALA A 45 9.76 -13.02 4.61
C ALA A 45 10.99 -12.16 4.33
N SER A 46 11.22 -11.80 3.06
CA SER A 46 12.29 -10.88 2.67
C SER A 46 12.05 -9.46 3.21
N PHE A 47 10.80 -8.99 3.19
CA PHE A 47 10.42 -7.69 3.75
C PHE A 47 10.65 -7.63 5.25
N VAL A 48 10.22 -8.67 5.99
CA VAL A 48 10.48 -8.80 7.44
C VAL A 48 11.98 -8.77 7.75
N THR A 49 12.79 -9.46 6.94
CA THR A 49 14.25 -9.46 7.08
C THR A 49 14.82 -8.05 6.86
N ALA A 50 14.36 -7.37 5.81
CA ALA A 50 14.81 -6.02 5.48
C ALA A 50 14.44 -5.00 6.57
N THR A 51 13.20 -5.03 7.09
CA THR A 51 12.77 -4.10 8.16
C THR A 51 13.51 -4.36 9.46
N THR A 52 13.79 -5.62 9.77
CA THR A 52 14.60 -5.99 10.94
C THR A 52 16.03 -5.46 10.81
N ALA A 53 16.65 -5.62 9.64
CA ALA A 53 17.99 -5.11 9.38
C ALA A 53 18.07 -3.58 9.39
N ALA A 54 17.00 -2.90 8.98
CA ALA A 54 16.87 -1.45 8.99
C ALA A 54 16.51 -0.87 10.38
N ASP A 55 16.32 -1.72 11.40
CA ASP A 55 15.89 -1.32 12.75
C ASP A 55 14.60 -0.49 12.73
N THR A 56 13.61 -0.94 11.96
CA THR A 56 12.27 -0.35 11.92
C THR A 56 11.22 -1.37 12.33
N LEU A 57 10.26 -0.98 13.17
CA LEU A 57 9.17 -1.86 13.55
C LEU A 57 8.19 -2.01 12.37
N LEU A 58 8.08 -3.22 11.84
CA LEU A 58 7.07 -3.54 10.82
C LEU A 58 5.71 -3.77 11.49
N LEU A 59 4.69 -3.07 11.01
CA LEU A 59 3.27 -3.34 11.27
C LEU A 59 2.59 -3.66 9.93
N VAL A 60 1.66 -4.61 9.93
CA VAL A 60 0.84 -4.91 8.75
C VAL A 60 -0.59 -4.44 9.00
N VAL A 61 -1.13 -3.70 8.05
CA VAL A 61 -2.51 -3.19 8.09
C VAL A 61 -3.27 -3.77 6.92
N TYR A 62 -4.31 -4.53 7.19
CA TYR A 62 -5.22 -5.03 6.16
C TYR A 62 -6.39 -4.07 5.97
N LEU A 63 -6.58 -3.63 4.74
CA LEU A 63 -7.76 -2.89 4.29
C LEU A 63 -8.65 -3.83 3.44
N PRO A 64 -9.95 -3.90 3.71
CA PRO A 64 -10.86 -4.68 2.87
C PRO A 64 -11.07 -4.03 1.50
N SER A 65 -11.33 -4.87 0.50
CA SER A 65 -11.61 -4.45 -0.88
C SER A 65 -13.10 -4.59 -1.26
N THR A 66 -13.49 -3.95 -2.36
CA THR A 66 -14.76 -4.21 -3.05
C THR A 66 -14.63 -5.32 -4.07
N GLU A 67 -15.71 -6.04 -4.36
CA GLU A 67 -15.77 -6.82 -5.60
C GLU A 67 -15.80 -5.85 -6.81
N PRO A 68 -14.84 -5.93 -7.75
CA PRO A 68 -14.79 -5.07 -8.93
C PRO A 68 -16.10 -5.07 -9.72
N GLY A 69 -16.54 -3.89 -10.14
CA GLY A 69 -17.75 -3.73 -10.96
C GLY A 69 -19.07 -4.02 -10.25
N THR A 70 -19.06 -4.16 -8.92
CA THR A 70 -20.29 -4.33 -8.13
C THR A 70 -20.37 -3.31 -7.01
N ASP A 71 -21.57 -3.14 -6.44
CA ASP A 71 -21.77 -2.43 -5.18
C ASP A 71 -21.65 -3.37 -3.96
N LYS A 72 -21.20 -4.62 -4.17
CA LYS A 72 -21.06 -5.63 -3.12
C LYS A 72 -19.68 -5.56 -2.49
N HIS A 73 -19.70 -5.42 -1.17
CA HIS A 73 -18.51 -5.55 -0.35
C HIS A 73 -18.17 -7.03 -0.12
N ILE A 74 -16.88 -7.37 -0.19
CA ILE A 74 -16.41 -8.69 0.24
C ILE A 74 -15.71 -8.53 1.59
N SER A 75 -16.48 -8.55 2.67
CA SER A 75 -15.92 -8.42 4.02
C SER A 75 -15.08 -9.63 4.44
N GLU A 76 -15.41 -10.80 3.92
CA GLU A 76 -14.81 -12.06 4.34
C GLU A 76 -14.13 -12.71 3.14
N THR A 77 -12.83 -12.45 2.99
CA THR A 77 -12.00 -13.10 1.98
C THR A 77 -11.09 -14.14 2.62
N ALA A 78 -10.68 -15.14 1.82
CA ALA A 78 -9.63 -16.07 2.23
C ALA A 78 -8.30 -15.36 2.54
N ASN A 79 -8.11 -14.14 2.01
CA ASN A 79 -6.88 -13.36 2.18
C ASN A 79 -6.76 -12.80 3.59
N ARG A 80 -7.87 -12.41 4.22
CA ARG A 80 -7.88 -11.98 5.63
C ARG A 80 -7.27 -13.04 6.56
N ARG A 81 -7.58 -14.32 6.32
CA ARG A 81 -6.99 -15.43 7.07
C ARG A 81 -5.53 -15.61 6.70
N PHE A 82 -5.22 -15.62 5.41
CA PHE A 82 -3.84 -15.77 4.92
C PHE A 82 -2.89 -14.74 5.53
N TYR A 83 -3.22 -13.45 5.46
CA TYR A 83 -2.35 -12.40 6.02
C TYR A 83 -2.19 -12.54 7.52
N ARG A 84 -3.28 -12.81 8.25
CA ARG A 84 -3.24 -13.02 9.70
C ARG A 84 -2.31 -14.18 10.10
N GLU A 85 -2.40 -15.30 9.39
CA GLU A 85 -1.56 -16.47 9.62
C GLU A 85 -0.10 -16.19 9.25
N LEU A 86 0.14 -15.57 8.10
CA LEU A 86 1.48 -15.20 7.64
C LEU A 86 2.18 -14.25 8.61
N THR A 87 1.50 -13.18 9.04
CA THR A 87 2.06 -12.25 10.03
C THR A 87 2.32 -12.93 11.37
N HIS A 88 1.44 -13.86 11.79
CA HIS A 88 1.63 -14.61 13.02
C HIS A 88 2.86 -15.52 12.94
N GLN A 89 3.09 -16.20 11.80
CA GLN A 89 4.29 -17.03 11.58
C GLN A 89 5.60 -16.23 11.69
N HIS A 90 5.57 -14.95 11.31
CA HIS A 90 6.72 -14.05 11.38
C HIS A 90 6.78 -13.18 12.64
N ASN A 91 5.86 -13.34 13.59
CA ASN A 91 5.72 -12.49 14.79
C ASN A 91 5.55 -10.99 14.47
N VAL A 92 4.88 -10.67 13.37
CA VAL A 92 4.60 -9.30 12.95
C VAL A 92 3.20 -8.88 13.43
N PRO A 93 3.04 -7.70 14.07
CA PRO A 93 1.72 -7.19 14.43
C PRO A 93 0.83 -6.99 13.21
N PHE A 94 -0.39 -7.50 13.28
CA PHE A 94 -1.39 -7.43 12.21
C PHE A 94 -2.66 -6.74 12.68
N PHE A 95 -3.10 -5.75 11.91
CA PHE A 95 -4.30 -4.98 12.19
C PHE A 95 -5.25 -5.03 11.01
N ASP A 96 -6.35 -5.75 11.20
CA ASP A 96 -7.42 -5.90 10.23
C ASP A 96 -8.49 -4.82 10.48
N LEU A 97 -8.59 -3.84 9.59
CA LEU A 97 -9.52 -2.71 9.76
C LEU A 97 -10.92 -3.00 9.20
N THR A 98 -11.18 -4.22 8.73
CA THR A 98 -12.47 -4.59 8.12
C THR A 98 -13.65 -4.33 9.05
N ASP A 99 -13.51 -4.69 10.33
CA ASP A 99 -14.60 -4.57 11.30
C ASP A 99 -14.92 -3.12 11.67
N ALA A 100 -13.96 -2.20 11.51
CA ALA A 100 -14.18 -0.77 11.74
C ALA A 100 -14.87 -0.12 10.53
N LEU A 101 -14.47 -0.49 9.32
CA LEU A 101 -15.02 0.06 8.08
C LEU A 101 -16.44 -0.46 7.80
N ARG A 102 -16.72 -1.74 8.08
CA ARG A 102 -18.05 -2.36 7.86
C ARG A 102 -19.17 -1.81 8.75
N GLN A 103 -18.87 -0.91 9.68
CA GLN A 103 -19.87 -0.23 10.51
C GLN A 103 -20.65 0.84 9.74
N TYR A 104 -20.18 1.22 8.55
CA TYR A 104 -20.76 2.25 7.70
C TYR A 104 -21.20 1.64 6.36
N ASP A 105 -22.08 2.34 5.63
CA ASP A 105 -22.44 1.93 4.27
C ASP A 105 -21.19 2.01 3.38
N TRP A 106 -20.98 0.96 2.59
CA TRP A 106 -19.79 0.86 1.77
C TRP A 106 -19.74 1.93 0.66
N ARG A 107 -20.90 2.45 0.24
CA ARG A 107 -21.00 3.60 -0.67
C ARG A 107 -20.51 4.90 -0.04
N ASP A 108 -20.49 4.98 1.29
CA ASP A 108 -19.87 6.10 2.01
C ASP A 108 -18.38 5.84 2.25
N MET A 109 -17.97 4.57 2.42
CA MET A 109 -16.57 4.17 2.62
C MET A 109 -15.72 4.27 1.36
N THR A 110 -16.33 4.15 0.18
CA THR A 110 -15.64 4.09 -1.11
C THR A 110 -16.18 5.09 -2.12
N LEU A 111 -15.56 5.14 -3.28
CA LEU A 111 -15.97 5.98 -4.41
C LEU A 111 -16.98 5.26 -5.33
N LEU A 112 -17.67 4.25 -4.80
CA LEU A 112 -18.67 3.51 -5.53
C LEU A 112 -19.85 4.43 -5.94
N PRO A 113 -20.52 4.12 -7.06
CA PRO A 113 -20.29 2.96 -7.93
C PRO A 113 -19.16 3.14 -8.95
N GLN A 114 -18.50 4.29 -8.99
CA GLN A 114 -17.48 4.57 -10.01
C GLN A 114 -16.19 3.80 -9.77
N ASP A 115 -15.78 3.69 -8.52
CA ASP A 115 -14.49 3.10 -8.17
C ASP A 115 -14.48 2.51 -6.75
N GLY A 116 -13.72 1.42 -6.55
CA GLY A 116 -13.68 0.66 -5.30
C GLY A 116 -12.74 1.21 -4.22
N HIS A 117 -11.96 2.25 -4.53
CA HIS A 117 -11.04 2.86 -3.58
C HIS A 117 -11.78 3.62 -2.49
N LEU A 118 -11.10 3.80 -1.36
CA LEU A 118 -11.64 4.52 -0.22
C LEU A 118 -12.01 5.97 -0.59
N SER A 119 -13.19 6.39 -0.14
CA SER A 119 -13.61 7.79 -0.19
C SER A 119 -12.80 8.62 0.80
N ARG A 120 -13.02 9.93 0.77
CA ARG A 120 -12.55 10.86 1.81
C ARG A 120 -12.99 10.42 3.22
N PHE A 121 -14.21 9.87 3.33
CA PHE A 121 -14.73 9.40 4.62
C PHE A 121 -14.11 8.07 5.02
N GLY A 122 -13.94 7.12 4.09
CA GLY A 122 -13.21 5.86 4.34
C GLY A 122 -11.79 6.10 4.85
N ASN A 123 -11.05 7.02 4.21
CA ASN A 123 -9.70 7.41 4.65
C ASN A 123 -9.68 8.02 6.06
N ARG A 124 -10.71 8.79 6.45
CA ARG A 124 -10.84 9.30 7.83
C ARG A 124 -11.05 8.18 8.85
N ILE A 125 -11.81 7.15 8.51
CA ILE A 125 -11.99 5.98 9.39
C ILE A 125 -10.67 5.24 9.54
N VAL A 126 -9.96 4.96 8.45
CA VAL A 126 -8.62 4.32 8.50
C VAL A 126 -7.66 5.12 9.38
N ALA A 127 -7.55 6.43 9.17
CA ALA A 127 -6.67 7.29 9.97
C ALA A 127 -7.03 7.27 11.47
N ARG A 128 -8.33 7.26 11.80
CA ARG A 128 -8.81 7.17 13.19
C ARG A 128 -8.37 5.87 13.86
N GLU A 129 -8.55 4.73 13.20
CA GLU A 129 -8.17 3.42 13.76
C GLU A 129 -6.65 3.30 13.88
N LEU A 130 -5.90 3.72 12.87
CA LEU A 130 -4.44 3.71 12.91
C LEU A 130 -3.89 4.62 13.99
N ASN A 131 -4.51 5.77 14.26
CA ASN A 131 -4.10 6.62 15.36
C ASN A 131 -4.18 5.87 16.70
N GLN A 132 -5.29 5.17 16.98
CA GLN A 132 -5.45 4.36 18.20
C GLN A 132 -4.40 3.24 18.29
N ILE A 133 -4.15 2.54 17.17
CA ILE A 133 -3.15 1.48 17.09
C ILE A 133 -1.77 2.01 17.45
N LEU A 134 -1.36 3.12 16.83
CA LEU A 134 -0.04 3.71 16.97
C LEU A 134 0.21 4.33 18.35
N GLN A 135 -0.82 4.68 19.13
CA GLN A 135 -0.64 5.08 20.54
C GLN A 135 0.09 3.99 21.35
N ARG A 136 -0.12 2.71 21.02
CA ARG A 136 0.57 1.58 21.68
C ARG A 136 2.06 1.51 21.33
N TYR A 137 2.48 2.21 20.28
CA TYR A 137 3.84 2.20 19.75
C TYR A 137 4.50 3.58 19.82
N ALA A 138 3.97 4.51 20.63
CA ALA A 138 4.46 5.89 20.72
C ALA A 138 5.94 6.00 21.13
N GLN A 139 6.47 5.00 21.85
CA GLN A 139 7.86 4.95 22.32
C GLN A 139 8.81 4.25 21.36
N VAL A 140 8.32 3.63 20.28
CA VAL A 140 9.17 2.93 19.30
C VAL A 140 10.02 3.96 18.56
N ARG A 141 11.33 3.75 18.59
CA ARG A 141 12.29 4.56 17.84
C ARG A 141 13.32 3.66 17.17
N THR A 142 13.70 4.01 15.94
CA THR A 142 14.87 3.43 15.29
C THR A 142 16.15 4.03 15.86
N SER A 143 17.24 3.25 15.86
CA SER A 143 18.59 3.75 16.11
C SER A 143 19.24 4.37 14.86
N ALA A 144 18.67 4.11 13.68
CA ALA A 144 19.14 4.67 12.42
C ALA A 144 18.86 6.18 12.33
N LYS A 145 19.56 6.85 11.40
CA LYS A 145 19.35 8.27 11.12
C LYS A 145 19.30 8.50 9.63
N MET A 146 18.35 9.33 9.20
CA MET A 146 18.35 9.92 7.88
C MET A 146 19.61 10.77 7.72
N LEU A 147 20.35 10.57 6.62
CA LEU A 147 21.66 11.20 6.41
C LEU A 147 21.63 12.35 5.40
N ARG A 148 20.64 12.36 4.50
CA ARG A 148 20.53 13.35 3.43
C ARG A 148 19.10 13.81 3.27
N GLU A 149 18.94 15.10 3.02
CA GLU A 149 17.64 15.77 2.92
C GLU A 149 17.29 16.13 1.47
N ASP A 150 18.31 16.15 0.61
CA ASP A 150 18.31 16.51 -0.80
C ASP A 150 18.14 15.31 -1.75
N GLN A 151 18.09 14.09 -1.20
CA GLN A 151 17.94 12.87 -1.96
C GLN A 151 16.45 12.49 -2.15
N VAL A 152 16.14 11.92 -3.31
CA VAL A 152 14.85 11.30 -3.60
C VAL A 152 14.83 9.88 -3.04
N TYR A 153 13.84 9.59 -2.21
CA TYR A 153 13.65 8.30 -1.54
C TYR A 153 12.35 7.59 -1.95
N GLY A 154 11.34 8.35 -2.38
CA GLY A 154 10.10 7.82 -2.95
C GLY A 154 10.19 7.58 -4.45
N ASP A 155 9.08 7.13 -5.02
CA ASP A 155 8.95 6.77 -6.44
C ASP A 155 8.22 7.80 -7.30
N LEU A 156 7.67 8.84 -6.68
CA LEU A 156 7.04 9.93 -7.42
C LEU A 156 8.08 10.97 -7.80
N ASN A 157 7.84 11.66 -8.93
CA ASN A 157 8.64 12.83 -9.28
C ASN A 157 8.59 13.83 -8.12
N PRO A 158 9.74 14.41 -7.70
CA PRO A 158 9.78 15.31 -6.56
C PRO A 158 9.21 16.70 -6.89
N ASN A 159 8.65 17.38 -5.89
CA ASN A 159 8.15 18.76 -5.97
C ASN A 159 7.02 18.99 -6.99
N LEU A 160 6.13 18.01 -7.16
CA LEU A 160 4.91 18.19 -7.94
C LEU A 160 3.86 18.97 -7.14
N ASP A 161 3.09 19.77 -7.86
CA ASP A 161 1.81 20.33 -7.43
C ASP A 161 0.93 20.43 -8.68
N GLU A 162 0.18 19.36 -8.93
CA GLU A 162 -0.57 19.20 -10.16
C GLU A 162 -1.95 18.57 -9.92
N VAL A 163 -2.78 18.62 -10.96
CA VAL A 163 -4.04 17.87 -10.99
C VAL A 163 -3.76 16.56 -11.74
N ALA A 164 -3.68 15.47 -10.99
CA ALA A 164 -3.54 14.14 -11.55
C ALA A 164 -4.89 13.67 -12.11
N MET A 165 -4.87 13.10 -13.31
CA MET A 165 -6.04 12.54 -14.00
C MET A 165 -5.80 11.07 -14.35
N PRO A 166 -5.77 10.15 -13.36
CA PRO A 166 -5.58 8.72 -13.61
C PRO A 166 -6.72 8.15 -14.47
N ASP A 167 -7.92 8.73 -14.36
CA ASP A 167 -9.01 8.58 -15.30
C ASP A 167 -9.70 9.93 -15.58
N ARG A 168 -10.64 9.93 -16.52
CA ARG A 168 -11.35 11.13 -16.98
C ARG A 168 -12.44 11.65 -16.04
N TYR A 169 -12.71 10.98 -14.93
CA TYR A 169 -13.89 11.21 -14.10
C TYR A 169 -13.56 11.68 -12.68
N GLN A 170 -12.38 11.37 -12.17
CA GLN A 170 -12.01 11.68 -10.79
C GLN A 170 -10.59 12.28 -10.69
N PRO A 171 -10.41 13.53 -11.16
CA PRO A 171 -9.17 14.26 -10.97
C PRO A 171 -8.95 14.58 -9.49
N HIS A 172 -7.70 14.58 -9.07
CA HIS A 172 -7.32 14.96 -7.70
C HIS A 172 -6.02 15.75 -7.70
N ARG A 173 -5.83 16.58 -6.68
CA ARG A 173 -4.58 17.31 -6.50
C ARG A 173 -3.51 16.36 -5.95
N LEU A 174 -2.44 16.22 -6.72
CA LEU A 174 -1.24 15.50 -6.35
C LEU A 174 -0.15 16.50 -5.97
N ILE A 175 0.31 16.40 -4.72
CA ILE A 175 1.47 17.13 -4.22
C ILE A 175 2.52 16.10 -3.80
N THR A 176 3.76 16.30 -4.22
CA THR A 176 4.90 15.48 -3.79
C THR A 176 5.98 16.35 -3.17
N ASN A 177 6.63 15.83 -2.14
CA ASN A 177 7.72 16.56 -1.51
C ASN A 177 9.03 16.38 -2.30
N ARG A 178 10.10 17.07 -1.87
CA ARG A 178 11.41 16.96 -2.53
C ARG A 178 12.02 15.56 -2.48
N GLN A 179 11.56 14.72 -1.54
CA GLN A 179 12.00 13.34 -1.41
C GLN A 179 11.21 12.36 -2.28
N GLY A 180 10.23 12.82 -3.08
CA GLY A 180 9.47 11.96 -4.00
C GLY A 180 8.34 11.16 -3.34
N PHE A 181 7.92 11.54 -2.14
CA PHE A 181 6.75 10.96 -1.46
C PHE A 181 5.50 11.81 -1.71
N ARG A 182 4.32 11.21 -1.59
CA ARG A 182 3.03 11.92 -1.68
C ARG A 182 2.74 12.69 -0.39
N ASN A 183 3.57 13.68 -0.11
CA ASN A 183 3.54 14.50 1.10
C ASN A 183 3.57 15.98 0.74
N ILE A 184 2.89 16.79 1.54
CA ILE A 184 2.94 18.26 1.42
C ILE A 184 4.27 18.79 1.96
N ASN A 185 4.70 18.26 3.11
CA ASN A 185 5.92 18.69 3.78
C ASN A 185 7.10 17.79 3.38
N SER A 186 8.27 18.41 3.23
CA SER A 186 9.52 17.66 3.10
C SER A 186 9.98 17.14 4.44
N LEU A 187 10.63 15.97 4.41
CA LEU A 187 11.31 15.43 5.57
C LEU A 187 12.55 16.27 5.87
N LEU A 188 12.81 16.54 7.15
CA LEU A 188 13.95 17.30 7.63
C LEU A 188 14.91 16.42 8.43
N LEU A 189 16.22 16.66 8.29
CA LEU A 189 17.27 16.09 9.11
C LEU A 189 17.11 16.56 10.55
N GLY A 190 17.40 15.67 11.49
CA GLY A 190 17.33 15.98 12.91
C GLY A 190 15.92 16.21 13.46
N SER A 191 14.87 15.94 12.68
CA SER A 191 13.49 15.89 13.20
C SER A 191 13.41 14.93 14.38
N SER A 192 12.82 15.39 15.48
CA SER A 192 12.55 14.56 16.67
C SER A 192 11.18 13.88 16.62
N ARG A 193 10.38 14.15 15.57
CA ARG A 193 9.08 13.51 15.35
C ARG A 193 9.29 12.03 15.08
N GLN A 194 8.37 11.20 15.56
CA GLN A 194 8.36 9.78 15.23
C GLN A 194 8.05 9.63 13.74
N ARG A 195 8.99 9.09 12.96
CA ARG A 195 8.83 8.91 11.52
C ARG A 195 8.17 7.57 11.23
N ILE A 196 7.04 7.62 10.54
CA ILE A 196 6.26 6.42 10.18
C ILE A 196 6.18 6.36 8.66
N LEU A 197 6.77 5.32 8.07
CA LEU A 197 6.67 5.05 6.64
C LEU A 197 5.41 4.24 6.36
N ALA A 198 4.50 4.78 5.56
CA ALA A 198 3.35 4.06 5.03
C ALA A 198 3.68 3.60 3.60
N ILE A 199 3.83 2.29 3.41
CA ILE A 199 4.11 1.66 2.12
C ILE A 199 2.93 0.76 1.73
N GLY A 200 2.59 0.76 0.45
CA GLY A 200 1.43 0.04 -0.07
C GLY A 200 1.13 0.45 -1.50
N ASP A 201 -0.10 0.17 -1.93
CA ASP A 201 -0.54 0.38 -3.29
C ASP A 201 -1.35 1.69 -3.47
N SER A 202 -2.32 1.68 -4.39
CA SER A 202 -3.26 2.77 -4.63
C SER A 202 -4.11 3.17 -3.40
N PHE A 203 -4.32 2.27 -2.43
CA PHE A 203 -5.05 2.58 -1.19
C PHE A 203 -4.20 3.39 -0.21
N THR A 204 -2.90 3.11 -0.13
CA THR A 204 -1.96 3.96 0.62
C THR A 204 -1.69 5.27 -0.10
N TYR A 205 -1.54 5.22 -1.44
CA TYR A 205 -1.44 6.41 -2.26
C TYR A 205 -2.65 7.33 -2.06
N GLY A 206 -3.86 6.77 -1.98
CA GLY A 206 -5.12 7.50 -1.91
C GLY A 206 -5.59 7.95 -3.29
N LEU A 207 -5.80 7.00 -4.19
CA LEU A 207 -6.24 7.27 -5.57
C LEU A 207 -7.55 8.07 -5.57
N HIS A 208 -7.71 8.99 -6.51
CA HIS A 208 -8.92 9.82 -6.72
C HIS A 208 -9.27 10.85 -5.64
N ILE A 209 -8.44 11.01 -4.60
CA ILE A 209 -8.66 12.02 -3.55
C ILE A 209 -7.45 12.92 -3.39
N ASP A 210 -7.65 14.12 -2.84
CA ASP A 210 -6.57 15.09 -2.68
C ASP A 210 -5.58 14.65 -1.59
N ASN A 211 -4.34 15.15 -1.65
CA ASN A 211 -3.29 14.81 -0.67
C ASN A 211 -3.76 14.85 0.80
N HIS A 212 -4.46 15.92 1.20
CA HIS A 212 -4.91 16.14 2.58
C HIS A 212 -6.05 15.21 3.03
N GLU A 213 -6.60 14.43 2.10
CA GLU A 213 -7.71 13.51 2.32
C GLU A 213 -7.25 12.05 2.41
N THR A 214 -6.00 11.79 2.05
CA THR A 214 -5.37 10.47 2.20
C THR A 214 -5.22 10.13 3.69
N TRP A 215 -5.42 8.87 4.06
CA TRP A 215 -5.28 8.45 5.46
C TRP A 215 -3.90 8.79 6.07
N PRO A 216 -2.75 8.76 5.34
CA PRO A 216 -1.47 9.17 5.93
C PRO A 216 -1.44 10.66 6.27
N ALA A 217 -1.96 11.52 5.39
CA ALA A 217 -1.99 12.96 5.63
C ALA A 217 -2.98 13.35 6.74
N ILE A 218 -4.14 12.70 6.80
CA ILE A 218 -5.10 12.89 7.89
C ILE A 218 -4.46 12.50 9.22
N LEU A 219 -3.80 11.34 9.27
CA LEU A 219 -3.12 10.86 10.47
C LEU A 219 -2.01 11.82 10.93
N GLU A 220 -1.19 12.34 10.00
CA GLU A 220 -0.17 13.36 10.31
C GLU A 220 -0.80 14.64 10.87
N SER A 221 -1.90 15.12 10.27
CA SER A 221 -2.56 16.37 10.68
C SER A 221 -3.13 16.32 12.12
N GLN A 222 -3.38 15.12 12.64
CA GLN A 222 -3.93 14.90 13.98
C GLN A 222 -2.84 14.80 15.06
N GLN A 223 -1.56 14.69 14.68
CA GLN A 223 -0.47 14.25 15.55
C GLN A 223 0.82 15.02 15.23
N SER A 224 1.05 16.15 15.91
CA SER A 224 2.24 16.99 15.68
C SER A 224 3.58 16.27 15.94
N GLU A 225 3.55 15.24 16.78
CA GLU A 225 4.69 14.43 17.21
C GLU A 225 5.09 13.34 16.21
N ARG A 226 4.30 13.10 15.16
CA ARG A 226 4.55 12.06 14.14
C ARG A 226 4.72 12.68 12.77
N GLU A 227 5.71 12.23 12.01
CA GLU A 227 5.88 12.53 10.59
C GLU A 227 5.45 11.29 9.79
N ILE A 228 4.33 11.37 9.08
CA ILE A 228 3.77 10.21 8.34
C ILE A 228 4.15 10.35 6.87
N VAL A 229 4.93 9.40 6.36
CA VAL A 229 5.47 9.42 5.00
C VAL A 229 4.63 8.51 4.11
N ASN A 230 3.94 9.09 3.12
CA ASN A 230 3.13 8.34 2.17
C ASN A 230 3.98 7.90 0.98
N ALA A 231 4.35 6.62 0.98
CA ALA A 231 5.10 5.96 -0.07
C ALA A 231 4.22 4.99 -0.89
N GLY A 232 2.89 5.14 -0.85
CA GLY A 232 2.00 4.32 -1.65
C GLY A 232 2.09 4.65 -3.13
N ILE A 233 2.01 3.64 -4.00
CA ILE A 233 2.06 3.82 -5.47
C ILE A 233 0.99 2.93 -6.13
N PRO A 234 0.13 3.47 -7.00
CA PRO A 234 -0.88 2.66 -7.69
C PRO A 234 -0.27 1.50 -8.49
N GLY A 235 -0.82 0.30 -8.30
CA GLY A 235 -0.36 -0.91 -8.97
C GLY A 235 0.88 -1.56 -8.36
N TYR A 236 1.40 -1.03 -7.25
CA TYR A 236 2.45 -1.72 -6.51
C TYR A 236 1.92 -3.00 -5.88
N THR A 237 2.86 -3.91 -5.70
CA THR A 237 2.70 -5.21 -5.06
C THR A 237 3.90 -5.39 -4.14
N ILE A 238 3.86 -6.40 -3.28
CA ILE A 238 4.95 -6.65 -2.32
C ILE A 238 6.37 -6.69 -2.93
N THR A 239 6.51 -7.08 -4.20
CA THR A 239 7.78 -7.02 -4.94
C THR A 239 8.28 -5.59 -5.12
N HIS A 240 7.41 -4.68 -5.57
CA HIS A 240 7.72 -3.26 -5.76
C HIS A 240 7.94 -2.55 -4.42
N GLU A 241 7.12 -2.88 -3.43
CA GLU A 241 7.24 -2.31 -2.07
C GLU A 241 8.55 -2.74 -1.42
N LEU A 242 8.94 -4.01 -1.57
CA LEU A 242 10.23 -4.51 -1.09
C LEU A 242 11.39 -3.79 -1.79
N ASP A 243 11.32 -3.63 -3.11
CA ASP A 243 12.34 -2.92 -3.88
C ASP A 243 12.47 -1.46 -3.44
N LEU A 244 11.35 -0.74 -3.32
CA LEU A 244 11.32 0.64 -2.83
C LEU A 244 11.91 0.73 -1.42
N PHE A 245 11.50 -0.17 -0.51
CA PHE A 245 12.01 -0.19 0.85
C PHE A 245 13.53 -0.42 0.91
N VAL A 246 14.00 -1.50 0.30
CA VAL A 246 15.41 -1.92 0.34
C VAL A 246 16.31 -0.91 -0.36
N ASN A 247 15.91 -0.37 -1.50
CA ASN A 247 16.83 0.47 -2.27
C ASN A 247 16.82 1.93 -1.81
N ARG A 248 15.71 2.41 -1.24
CA ARG A 248 15.55 3.86 -0.98
C ARG A 248 14.81 4.18 0.30
N ALA A 249 13.56 3.72 0.48
CA ALA A 249 12.70 4.26 1.52
C ALA A 249 13.21 3.95 2.94
N GLN A 250 13.96 2.86 3.17
CA GLN A 250 14.58 2.62 4.47
C GLN A 250 15.60 3.70 4.89
N LEU A 251 16.18 4.43 3.94
CA LEU A 251 17.21 5.46 4.21
C LEU A 251 16.65 6.72 4.87
N ILE A 252 15.32 6.87 4.92
CA ILE A 252 14.69 7.91 5.75
C ILE A 252 14.69 7.53 7.23
N ALA A 253 15.18 6.34 7.61
CA ALA A 253 15.20 5.82 8.97
C ALA A 253 13.82 5.92 9.66
N PRO A 254 12.81 5.18 9.18
CA PRO A 254 11.51 5.16 9.82
C PRO A 254 11.58 4.41 11.16
N ASP A 255 10.96 4.96 12.20
CA ASP A 255 10.78 4.26 13.48
C ASP A 255 9.82 3.06 13.32
N ILE A 256 8.78 3.27 12.50
CA ILE A 256 7.75 2.28 12.19
C ILE A 256 7.55 2.26 10.68
N THR A 257 7.48 1.07 10.10
CA THR A 257 7.03 0.84 8.72
C THR A 257 5.68 0.16 8.77
N ILE A 258 4.66 0.80 8.21
CA ILE A 258 3.33 0.22 7.99
C ILE A 258 3.30 -0.31 6.57
N LEU A 259 3.21 -1.64 6.43
CA LEU A 259 2.88 -2.29 5.18
C LEU A 259 1.36 -2.46 5.09
N GLN A 260 0.74 -1.75 4.16
CA GLN A 260 -0.68 -1.90 3.89
C GLN A 260 -0.89 -3.02 2.87
N VAL A 261 -1.82 -3.93 3.16
CA VAL A 261 -2.18 -5.07 2.31
C VAL A 261 -3.69 -5.12 2.10
N LEU A 262 -4.14 -5.72 1.01
CA LEU A 262 -5.55 -5.98 0.71
C LEU A 262 -5.67 -7.20 -0.22
N ASP A 263 -6.84 -7.43 -0.78
CA ASP A 263 -7.08 -8.63 -1.59
C ASP A 263 -6.37 -8.60 -2.96
N ASN A 264 -6.19 -7.41 -3.55
CA ASN A 264 -5.56 -7.27 -4.86
C ASN A 264 -4.04 -7.57 -4.85
N ASP A 265 -3.42 -7.69 -3.68
CA ASP A 265 -1.99 -7.98 -3.54
C ASP A 265 -1.64 -9.38 -4.05
N LEU A 266 -2.44 -10.38 -3.73
CA LEU A 266 -2.27 -11.73 -4.28
C LEU A 266 -2.52 -11.77 -5.79
N LEU A 267 -3.45 -10.93 -6.25
CA LEU A 267 -3.72 -10.76 -7.68
C LEU A 267 -2.53 -10.15 -8.41
N GLY A 268 -1.92 -9.11 -7.84
CA GLY A 268 -0.77 -8.45 -8.43
C GLY A 268 0.45 -9.39 -8.52
N VAL A 269 0.70 -10.22 -7.50
CA VAL A 269 1.74 -11.26 -7.56
C VAL A 269 1.43 -12.34 -8.60
N HIS A 270 0.15 -12.62 -8.87
CA HIS A 270 -0.24 -13.55 -9.92
C HIS A 270 -0.10 -12.95 -11.33
N LEU A 271 -0.45 -11.68 -11.52
CA LEU A 271 -0.50 -11.00 -12.82
C LEU A 271 0.86 -10.52 -13.33
N ASN A 272 1.79 -10.17 -12.43
CA ASN A 272 3.08 -9.60 -12.79
C ASN A 272 4.15 -10.66 -13.18
N GLU A 273 3.69 -11.79 -13.73
CA GLU A 273 4.52 -12.83 -14.33
C GLU A 273 4.10 -13.20 -15.76
#